data_AF-A0A7C7KFC8-F1
#
_entry.id   AF-A0A7C7KFC8-F1
#
_cell.length_a   1.000
_cell.length_b   1.000
_cell.length_c   1.000
_cell.angle_alpha   90.00
_cell.angle_beta   90.00
_cell.angle_gamma   90.00
#
_symmetry.space_group_name_H-M   'P 1'
#
loop_
_entity.id
_entity.type
_entity.pdbx_description
1 polymer ?
#
loop_
_entity_poly.entity_id
_entity_poly.type
_entity_poly.pdbx_seq_one_letter_code
_entity_poly.pdbx_strand_id
1 'polypeptide(L)' 'RSWVLIGLSGCASALGVSGWYLALNVTQVVVVAPIVAVYPLITILAASLFLRGIEKVTKQTVAGAIIVVIGVLFVGFGT' A
#
# COMPACT_ATOMS: atom_id res chain seq x y z
N ARG A 1 -10.48 23.78 8.90
CA ARG A 1 -10.71 22.31 8.85
C ARG A 1 -9.82 21.62 7.82
N SER A 2 -9.72 22.13 6.59
CA SER A 2 -8.86 21.55 5.53
C SER A 2 -7.36 21.53 5.86
N TRP A 3 -6.82 22.57 6.50
CA TRP A 3 -5.41 22.63 6.91
C TRP A 3 -4.97 21.51 7.85
N VAL A 4 -5.85 21.07 8.76
CA VAL A 4 -5.56 19.97 9.69
C VAL A 4 -5.48 18.65 8.94
N LEU A 5 -6.38 18.41 7.99
CA LEU A 5 -6.36 17.20 7.15
C LEU A 5 -5.10 17.16 6.27
N ILE A 6 -4.69 18.30 5.71
CA ILE A 6 -3.44 18.40 4.94
C ILE A 6 -2.23 18.07 5.84
N GLY A 7 -2.19 18.62 7.06
CA GLY A 7 -1.14 18.31 8.03
C GLY A 7 -1.09 16.82 8.38
N LEU A 8 -2.24 16.20 8.67
CA LEU A 8 -2.34 14.77 8.98
C LEU A 8 -1.90 13.89 7.80
N SER A 9 -2.28 14.23 6.56
CA SER A 9 -1.82 13.51 5.36
C SER A 9 -0.30 13.62 5.17
N GLY A 10 0.28 14.79 5.48
CA GLY A 10 1.72 14.99 5.50
C GLY A 10 2.42 14.10 6.52
N CYS A 11 1.92 14.07 7.76
CA CYS A 11 2.45 13.19 8.81
C CYS A 11 2.32 11.71 8.44
N ALA A 12 1.17 11.28 7.89
CA ALA A 12 0.96 9.91 7.46
C ALA A 12 1.95 9.51 6.35
N SER A 13 2.19 10.40 5.38
CA SER A 13 3.17 10.17 4.31
C SER A 13 4.59 10.06 4.84
N ALA A 14 4.98 10.96 5.75
CA ALA A 14 6.30 10.94 6.37
C ALA A 14 6.52 9.63 7.15
N LEU A 15 5.56 9.23 7.98
CA LEU A 15 5.62 7.97 8.74
C LEU A 15 5.71 6.75 7.81
N GLY A 16 4.97 6.74 6.69
CA GLY A 16 5.03 5.67 5.71
C GLY A 16 6.42 5.50 5.09
N VAL A 17 7.01 6.61 4.61
CA VAL A 17 8.35 6.60 3.99
C VAL A 17 9.44 6.27 5.02
N SER A 18 9.36 6.84 6.23
CA SER A 18 10.29 6.53 7.31
C SER A 18 10.22 5.07 7.71
N GLY A 19 9.02 4.51 7.87
CA GLY A 19 8.83 3.09 8.18
C GLY A 19 9.41 2.17 7.09
N TRP A 20 9.27 2.55 5.83
CA TRP A 20 9.89 1.81 4.71
C TRP A 20 11.42 1.82 4.78
N TYR A 21 12.04 2.98 5.02
CA TYR A 21 13.50 3.07 5.19
C TYR A 21 14.02 2.31 6.42
N LEU A 22 13.24 2.29 7.50
CA LEU A 22 13.58 1.49 8.68
C LEU A 22 13.53 -0.02 8.37
N ALA A 23 12.55 -0.49 7.59
CA ALA A 23 12.48 -1.88 7.15
C ALA A 23 13.72 -2.28 6.33
N LEU A 24 14.19 -1.40 5.44
CA LEU A 24 15.41 -1.60 4.66
C LEU A 24 16.69 -1.64 5.51
N ASN A 25 16.68 -1.04 6.70
CA ASN A 25 17.80 -1.13 7.64
C ASN A 25 17.85 -2.47 8.40
N VAL A 26 16.68 -3.09 8.62
CA VAL A 26 16.55 -4.32 9.42
C VAL A 26 16.61 -5.57 8.55
N THR A 27 16.24 -5.49 7.27
CA THR A 27 16.16 -6.64 6.36
C THR A 27 16.53 -6.27 4.93
N GLN A 28 17.03 -7.25 4.19
CA GLN A 28 17.44 -7.13 2.80
C GLN A 28 16.33 -6.61 1.88
N VAL A 29 16.72 -5.78 0.90
CA VAL A 29 15.80 -5.16 -0.07
C VAL A 29 14.99 -6.20 -0.86
N VAL A 30 15.56 -7.39 -1.09
CA VAL A 30 14.90 -8.47 -1.84
C VAL A 30 13.66 -9.02 -1.12
N VAL A 31 13.60 -8.90 0.21
CA VAL A 31 12.44 -9.28 1.03
C VAL A 31 11.52 -8.09 1.22
N VAL A 32 12.07 -6.88 1.42
CA VAL A 32 11.25 -5.68 1.65
C VAL A 32 10.47 -5.25 0.40
N ALA A 33 11.08 -5.33 -0.79
CA ALA A 33 10.45 -4.93 -2.04
C ALA A 33 9.14 -5.68 -2.35
N PRO A 34 9.09 -7.03 -2.31
CA PRO A 34 7.84 -7.74 -2.51
C PRO A 34 6.81 -7.41 -1.42
N ILE A 35 7.20 -7.29 -0.14
CA ILE A 35 6.28 -6.91 0.95
C ILE A 35 5.60 -5.56 0.65
N VAL A 36 6.37 -4.58 0.20
CA VAL A 36 5.85 -3.22 -0.09
C VAL A 36 4.98 -3.21 -1.33
N ALA A 37 5.27 -4.06 -2.33
CA ALA A 37 4.47 -4.18 -3.54
C ALA A 37 3.02 -4.66 -3.28
N VAL A 38 2.71 -5.14 -2.07
CA VAL A 38 1.34 -5.48 -1.62
C VAL A 38 0.51 -4.22 -1.25
N TYR A 39 1.09 -3.01 -1.30
CA TYR A 39 0.38 -1.76 -0.97
C TYR A 39 -0.98 -1.57 -1.67
N PRO A 40 -1.24 -2.06 -2.91
CA PRO A 40 -2.54 -1.85 -3.56
C PRO A 40 -3.71 -2.49 -2.78
N LEU A 41 -3.49 -3.56 -2.03
CA LEU A 41 -4.51 -4.13 -1.15
C LEU A 41 -4.93 -3.15 -0.06
N ILE A 42 -3.94 -2.52 0.58
CA ILE A 42 -4.17 -1.53 1.64
C ILE A 42 -4.82 -0.28 1.05
N THR A 43 -4.38 0.16 -0.12
CA THR A 43 -4.99 1.29 -0.84
C THR A 43 -6.46 1.03 -1.17
N ILE A 44 -6.81 -0.15 -1.69
CA ILE A 44 -8.21 -0.48 -2.00
C ILE A 44 -9.05 -0.61 -0.73
N LEU A 45 -8.49 -1.16 0.34
CA LEU A 45 -9.16 -1.22 1.64
C LEU A 45 -9.45 0.20 2.17
N ALA A 46 -8.45 1.08 2.14
CA ALA A 46 -8.59 2.47 2.56
C ALA A 46 -9.59 3.23 1.66
N ALA A 47 -9.52 3.06 0.35
CA ALA A 47 -10.47 3.64 -0.60
C ALA A 47 -11.91 3.13 -0.34
N SER A 48 -12.08 1.84 -0.09
CA SER A 48 -13.38 1.26 0.29
C SER A 48 -13.91 1.84 1.61
N LEU A 49 -13.04 2.11 2.58
CA LEU A 49 -13.44 2.66 3.88
C LEU A 49 -13.77 4.16 3.81
N PHE A 50 -12.90 4.95 3.18
CA PHE A 50 -12.96 6.42 3.21
C PHE A 50 -13.64 7.04 1.97
N LEU A 51 -13.52 6.42 0.81
CA LEU A 51 -14.01 6.95 -0.48
C LEU A 51 -15.28 6.23 -0.98
N ARG A 52 -15.96 5.45 -0.13
CA ARG A 52 -17.14 4.63 -0.47
C ARG A 52 -18.27 5.36 -1.21
N GLY A 53 -18.35 6.70 -1.10
CA GLY A 53 -19.31 7.56 -1.80
C GLY A 53 -18.79 8.29 -3.05
N ILE A 54 -17.48 8.23 -3.31
CA ILE A 54 -16.79 8.93 -4.42
C ILE A 54 -16.23 7.91 -5.42
N GLU A 55 -15.62 6.84 -4.92
CA GLU A 55 -14.98 5.81 -5.73
C GLU A 55 -15.71 4.47 -5.56
N LYS A 56 -16.22 3.91 -6.66
CA LYS A 56 -16.81 2.58 -6.66
C LYS A 56 -15.70 1.54 -6.82
N VAL A 57 -15.37 0.83 -5.75
CA VAL A 57 -14.51 -0.35 -5.83
C VAL A 57 -15.22 -1.42 -6.66
N THR A 58 -14.80 -1.56 -7.92
CA THR A 58 -15.40 -2.52 -8.85
C THR A 58 -14.80 -3.91 -8.68
N LYS A 59 -15.52 -4.94 -9.17
CA LYS A 59 -14.99 -6.31 -9.22
C LYS A 59 -13.69 -6.40 -10.03
N GLN A 60 -13.51 -5.53 -11.03
CA GLN A 60 -12.28 -5.46 -11.84
C GLN A 60 -11.10 -4.90 -11.02
N THR A 61 -11.35 -3.88 -10.19
CA THR A 61 -10.33 -3.33 -9.27
C THR A 61 -9.83 -4.39 -8.31
N VAL A 62 -10.75 -5.17 -7.74
CA VAL A 62 -10.41 -6.29 -6.83
C VAL A 62 -9.65 -7.39 -7.56
N ALA A 63 -10.06 -7.75 -8.78
CA ALA A 63 -9.36 -8.74 -9.60
C ALA A 63 -7.92 -8.30 -9.93
N GLY A 64 -7.72 -7.04 -10.32
CA GLY A 64 -6.40 -6.47 -10.55
C GLY A 64 -5.52 -6.51 -9.29
N ALA A 65 -6.10 -6.23 -8.12
CA ALA A 65 -5.39 -6.32 -6.84
C ALA A 65 -4.93 -7.76 -6.53
N ILE A 66 -5.79 -8.75 -6.77
CA ILE A 66 -5.46 -10.16 -6.61
C ILE A 66 -4.31 -10.56 -7.55
N ILE A 67 -4.33 -10.11 -8.81
CA ILE A 67 -3.25 -10.35 -9.76
C ILE A 67 -1.92 -9.77 -9.26
N VAL A 68 -1.92 -8.55 -8.72
CA VAL A 68 -0.73 -7.94 -8.13
C VAL A 68 -0.20 -8.79 -6.97
N VAL A 69 -1.07 -9.22 -6.05
CA VAL A 69 -0.67 -10.06 -4.91
C VAL A 69 -0.05 -11.37 -5.39
N ILE A 70 -0.65 -12.02 -6.39
CA ILE A 70 -0.09 -13.23 -6.99
C ILE A 70 1.30 -12.94 -7.55
N GLY A 71 1.46 -11.87 -8.34
CA GLY A 71 2.78 -11.49 -8.88
C GLY A 71 3.82 -11.25 -7.79
N VAL A 72 3.44 -10.60 -6.69
CA VAL A 72 4.31 -10.38 -5.53
C VAL A 72 4.71 -11.69 -4.85
N LEU A 73 3.77 -12.61 -4.66
CA LEU A 73 4.07 -13.93 -4.09
C LEU A 73 5.08 -14.68 -4.96
N PHE A 74 4.92 -14.64 -6.29
CA PHE A 74 5.87 -15.25 -7.22
C PHE A 74 7.27 -14.64 -7.11
N VAL A 75 7.37 -13.31 -6.99
CA VAL A 75 8.66 -12.64 -6.74
C VAL A 75 9.25 -13.07 -5.42
N GLY A 76 8.47 -13.10 -4.34
CA GLY A 76 8.95 -13.49 -3.02
C GLY A 76 9.36 -14.98 -2.89
N PHE A 77 8.76 -15.88 -3.67
CA PHE A 77 9.19 -17.29 -3.72
C PHE A 77 10.44 -17.51 -4.59
N GLY A 78 10.71 -16.61 -5.54
CA GLY A 78 11.87 -16.71 -6.43
C GLY A 78 13.16 -16.10 -5.87
N THR A 79 13.10 -15.50 -4.67
CA THR A 79 14.20 -14.81 -3.97
C THR A 79 14.65 -15.59 -2.75
#